data_AF-A0A0G1XEY2-F1
#
_entry.id   AF-A0A0G1XEY2-F1
#
_cell.length_a   1.000
_cell.length_b   1.000
_cell.length_c   1.000
_cell.angle_alpha   90.00
_cell.angle_beta   90.00
_cell.angle_gamma   90.00
#
_symmetry.space_group_name_H-M   'P 1'
#
loop_
_entity.id
_entity.type
_entity.pdbx_description
1 polymer ?
#
loop_
_entity_poly.entity_id
_entity_poly.type
_entity_poly.pdbx_seq_one_letter_code
_entity_poly.pdbx_strand_id
1 'polypeptide(L)'
;VSFVVAAAKFQEFRNEIEKLVDPRFITVDINSQNLLPQKQNIEEVQTQVETNLTDLQASKTKLAATHKSSLASLKAQLDAVQAELTSLQSQTYTDPYAQSQAIARMQTLYTQQTSLNTKIANENSSYTSQVNSLDTQIKYANSNLDSVKKQDQNLLDNVATVNGTISISWISLWNMVQAYVPGYWIAALLGLLATAAYWWHRRGGKAFWMVNA
;
A
#
# COMPACT_ATOMS: atom_id res chain seq x y z
N VAL A 1 -25.75 11.97 -12.00
CA VAL A 1 -24.33 12.38 -11.90
C VAL A 1 -23.62 11.42 -10.95
N SER A 2 -22.49 10.83 -11.34
CA SER A 2 -21.63 10.05 -10.45
C SER A 2 -20.57 10.96 -9.80
N PHE A 3 -20.23 10.70 -8.54
CA PHE A 3 -19.22 11.46 -7.81
C PHE A 3 -18.35 10.56 -6.94
N VAL A 4 -17.14 11.05 -6.66
CA VAL A 4 -16.17 10.45 -5.71
C VAL A 4 -15.77 11.56 -4.75
N VAL A 5 -16.03 11.41 -3.46
CA VAL A 5 -15.72 12.43 -2.44
C VAL A 5 -15.05 11.75 -1.26
N ALA A 6 -14.02 12.38 -0.67
CA ALA A 6 -13.45 11.88 0.57
C ALA A 6 -14.54 11.75 1.66
N ALA A 7 -14.53 10.67 2.43
CA ALA A 7 -15.52 10.34 3.45
C ALA A 7 -15.69 11.48 4.47
N ALA A 8 -14.59 12.13 4.86
CA ALA A 8 -14.61 13.29 5.75
C ALA A 8 -15.34 14.51 5.16
N LYS A 9 -15.41 14.61 3.82
CA LYS A 9 -16.05 15.70 3.06
C LYS A 9 -17.42 15.32 2.51
N PHE A 10 -17.80 14.05 2.64
CA PHE A 10 -19.07 13.54 2.13
C PHE A 10 -20.26 14.27 2.77
N GLN A 11 -20.22 14.54 4.07
CA GLN A 11 -21.33 15.21 4.76
C GLN A 11 -21.47 16.69 4.34
N GLU A 12 -20.35 17.40 4.12
CA GLU A 12 -20.35 18.76 3.57
C GLU A 12 -20.92 18.78 2.15
N PHE A 13 -20.45 17.87 1.28
CA PHE A 13 -20.94 17.72 -0.08
C PHE A 13 -22.45 17.41 -0.14
N ARG A 14 -22.91 16.50 0.72
CA ARG A 14 -24.34 16.16 0.84
C ARG A 14 -25.17 17.37 1.25
N ASN A 15 -24.72 18.12 2.27
CA ASN A 15 -25.40 19.32 2.73
C ASN A 15 -25.47 20.42 1.65
N GLU A 16 -24.47 20.54 0.78
CA GLU A 16 -24.50 21.46 -0.37
C GLU A 16 -25.52 21.05 -1.41
N ILE A 17 -25.57 19.76 -1.75
CA ILE A 17 -26.55 19.21 -2.70
C ILE A 17 -27.98 19.41 -2.17
N GLU A 18 -28.23 19.14 -0.89
CA GLU A 18 -29.54 19.31 -0.24
C GLU A 18 -29.98 20.79 -0.13
N LYS A 19 -29.06 21.76 -0.24
CA LYS A 19 -29.41 23.19 -0.35
C LYS A 19 -29.88 23.60 -1.74
N LEU A 20 -29.43 22.89 -2.79
CA LEU A 20 -29.74 23.23 -4.18
C LEU A 20 -31.07 22.64 -4.63
N VAL A 21 -31.47 21.49 -4.07
CA VAL A 21 -32.69 20.78 -4.42
C VAL A 21 -33.32 20.23 -3.14
N ASP A 22 -34.65 20.31 -3.00
CA ASP A 22 -35.35 19.76 -1.83
C ASP A 22 -35.03 18.25 -1.68
N PRO A 23 -34.70 17.76 -0.46
CA PRO A 23 -34.29 16.37 -0.21
C PRO A 23 -35.23 15.32 -0.79
N ARG A 24 -36.52 15.64 -0.97
CA ARG A 24 -37.53 14.73 -1.56
C ARG A 24 -37.29 14.39 -3.02
N PHE A 25 -36.46 15.16 -3.73
CA PHE A 25 -36.14 14.94 -5.14
C PHE A 25 -34.73 14.36 -5.36
N ILE A 26 -34.04 14.00 -4.27
CA ILE A 26 -32.67 13.50 -4.30
C ILE A 26 -32.65 12.05 -3.83
N THR A 27 -32.25 11.14 -4.72
CA THR A 27 -31.88 9.78 -4.35
C THR A 27 -30.37 9.67 -4.35
N VAL A 28 -29.78 9.38 -3.19
CA VAL A 28 -28.34 9.14 -3.03
C VAL A 28 -28.13 7.66 -2.78
N ASP A 29 -27.57 6.97 -3.77
CA ASP A 29 -27.05 5.62 -3.58
C ASP A 29 -25.59 5.69 -3.15
N ILE A 30 -25.31 5.22 -1.94
CA ILE A 30 -23.97 5.12 -1.37
C ILE A 30 -23.56 3.65 -1.42
N ASN A 31 -22.48 3.33 -2.12
CA ASN A 31 -21.99 1.96 -2.17
C ASN A 31 -20.74 1.83 -1.28
N SER A 32 -20.85 1.14 -0.15
CA SER A 32 -19.72 0.83 0.73
C SER A 32 -19.24 -0.60 0.45
N GLN A 33 -17.96 -0.78 0.09
CA GLN A 33 -17.38 -2.11 -0.08
C GLN A 33 -16.70 -2.54 1.22
N ASN A 34 -16.89 -3.80 1.63
CA ASN A 34 -16.13 -4.39 2.72
C ASN A 34 -14.70 -4.69 2.24
N LEU A 35 -13.74 -3.90 2.71
CA LEU A 35 -12.32 -4.02 2.35
C LEU A 35 -11.47 -4.78 3.40
N LEU A 36 -12.10 -5.34 4.44
CA LEU A 36 -11.41 -6.07 5.50
C LEU A 36 -10.61 -7.29 5.00
N PRO A 37 -11.14 -8.15 4.10
CA PRO A 37 -10.38 -9.29 3.61
C PRO A 37 -9.13 -8.86 2.83
N GLN A 38 -9.20 -7.79 2.04
CA GLN A 38 -8.02 -7.24 1.35
C GLN A 38 -6.99 -6.73 2.36
N LYS A 39 -7.44 -6.03 3.41
CA LYS A 39 -6.55 -5.52 4.45
C LYS A 39 -5.80 -6.64 5.17
N GLN A 40 -6.53 -7.67 5.62
CA GLN A 40 -5.93 -8.83 6.30
C GLN A 40 -4.89 -9.52 5.43
N ASN A 41 -5.16 -9.68 4.13
CA ASN A 41 -4.20 -10.25 3.20
C ASN A 41 -2.92 -9.38 3.08
N ILE A 42 -3.06 -8.06 2.96
CA ILE A 42 -1.93 -7.13 2.88
C ILE A 42 -1.10 -7.18 4.17
N GLU A 43 -1.73 -7.22 5.35
CA GLU A 43 -1.05 -7.32 6.65
C GLU A 43 -0.30 -8.66 6.80
N GLU A 44 -0.89 -9.77 6.34
CA GLU A 44 -0.23 -11.08 6.33
C GLU A 44 1.00 -11.09 5.41
N VAL A 45 0.85 -10.55 4.20
CA VAL A 45 1.96 -10.40 3.25
C VAL A 45 3.05 -9.48 3.82
N GLN A 46 2.68 -8.36 4.46
CA GLN A 46 3.63 -7.47 5.10
C GLN A 46 4.43 -8.21 6.18
N THR A 47 3.76 -8.94 7.06
CA THR A 47 4.38 -9.72 8.14
C THR A 47 5.37 -10.74 7.57
N GLN A 48 4.99 -11.43 6.49
CA GLN A 48 5.85 -12.41 5.83
C GLN A 48 7.10 -11.77 5.21
N VAL A 49 6.96 -10.59 4.61
CA VAL A 49 8.09 -9.84 4.03
C VAL A 49 9.02 -9.32 5.12
N GLU A 50 8.49 -8.79 6.21
CA GLU A 50 9.28 -8.31 7.36
C GLU A 50 10.04 -9.44 8.05
N THR A 51 9.41 -10.61 8.18
CA THR A 51 10.07 -11.83 8.71
C THR A 51 11.23 -12.24 7.80
N ASN A 52 10.99 -12.34 6.49
CA ASN A 52 12.04 -12.67 5.53
C ASN A 52 13.19 -11.64 5.54
N LEU A 53 12.88 -10.34 5.65
CA LEU A 53 13.89 -9.30 5.77
C LEU A 53 14.77 -9.49 7.00
N THR A 54 14.16 -9.81 8.13
CA THR A 54 14.86 -10.10 9.40
C THR A 54 15.77 -11.32 9.25
N ASP A 55 15.28 -12.39 8.63
CA ASP A 55 16.05 -13.62 8.39
C ASP A 55 17.25 -13.38 7.46
N LEU A 56 17.07 -12.58 6.41
CA LEU A 56 18.16 -12.18 5.51
C LEU A 56 19.22 -11.34 6.24
N GLN A 57 18.81 -10.41 7.10
CA GLN A 57 19.73 -9.61 7.92
C GLN A 57 20.49 -10.48 8.94
N ALA A 58 19.80 -11.41 9.60
CA ALA A 58 20.42 -12.37 10.50
C ALA A 58 21.43 -13.27 9.76
N SER A 59 21.06 -13.74 8.56
CA SER A 59 21.95 -14.53 7.69
C SER A 59 23.20 -13.75 7.29
N LYS A 60 23.07 -12.46 6.97
CA LYS A 60 24.20 -11.58 6.67
C LYS A 60 25.14 -11.43 7.87
N THR A 61 24.61 -11.20 9.08
CA THR A 61 25.41 -11.12 10.29
C THR A 61 26.14 -12.44 10.59
N LYS A 62 25.45 -13.58 10.44
CA LYS A 62 26.04 -14.91 10.63
C LYS A 62 27.16 -15.19 9.62
N LEU A 63 26.97 -14.79 8.36
CA LEU A 63 27.99 -14.91 7.32
C LEU A 63 29.24 -14.10 7.68
N ALA A 64 29.09 -12.85 8.12
CA ALA A 64 30.20 -12.01 8.55
C ALA A 64 30.97 -12.61 9.73
N ALA A 65 30.25 -13.16 10.72
CA ALA A 65 30.88 -13.83 11.86
C ALA A 65 31.65 -15.10 11.44
N THR A 66 31.06 -15.91 10.57
CA THR A 66 31.70 -17.11 10.00
C THR A 66 32.97 -16.74 9.25
N HIS A 67 32.89 -15.77 8.34
CA HIS A 67 34.02 -15.27 7.57
C HIS A 67 35.17 -14.79 8.48
N LYS A 68 34.85 -13.99 9.50
CA LYS A 68 35.83 -13.50 10.47
C LYS A 68 36.55 -14.65 11.18
N SER A 69 35.82 -15.68 11.62
CA SER A 69 36.39 -16.86 12.27
C SER A 69 37.28 -17.67 11.33
N SER A 70 36.82 -17.91 10.10
CA SER A 70 37.59 -18.63 9.06
C SER A 70 38.88 -17.89 8.74
N LEU A 71 38.82 -16.57 8.54
CA LEU A 71 39.99 -15.76 8.23
C LEU A 71 41.00 -15.73 9.39
N ALA A 72 40.52 -15.64 10.63
CA ALA A 72 41.37 -15.72 11.82
C ALA A 72 42.10 -17.07 11.90
N SER A 73 41.40 -18.18 11.66
CA SER A 73 42.00 -19.53 11.65
C SER A 73 43.05 -19.68 10.55
N LEU A 74 42.76 -19.22 9.33
CA LEU A 74 43.70 -19.27 8.21
C LEU A 74 44.94 -18.41 8.47
N LYS A 75 44.78 -17.22 9.05
CA LYS A 75 45.89 -16.34 9.42
C LYS A 75 46.76 -16.95 10.51
N ALA A 76 46.15 -17.54 11.55
CA ALA A 76 46.92 -18.21 12.60
C ALA A 76 47.78 -19.37 12.04
N GLN A 77 47.26 -20.13 11.07
CA GLN A 77 48.04 -21.17 10.38
C GLN A 77 49.18 -20.57 9.54
N LEU A 78 48.92 -19.45 8.85
CA LEU A 78 49.93 -18.75 8.06
C LEU A 78 51.06 -18.20 8.94
N ASP A 79 50.71 -17.61 10.08
CA ASP A 79 51.66 -17.07 11.06
C ASP A 79 52.53 -18.20 11.65
N ALA A 80 51.95 -19.36 11.94
CA ALA A 80 52.68 -20.53 12.42
C ALA A 80 53.69 -21.05 11.36
N VAL A 81 53.27 -21.14 10.10
CA VAL A 81 54.16 -21.52 8.98
C VAL A 81 55.29 -20.51 8.81
N GLN A 82 54.98 -19.22 8.91
CA GLN A 82 55.98 -18.16 8.79
C GLN A 82 56.98 -18.18 9.95
N ALA A 83 56.52 -18.42 11.17
CA ALA A 83 57.39 -18.56 12.35
C ALA A 83 58.34 -19.76 12.20
N GLU A 84 57.85 -20.90 11.70
CA GLU A 84 58.69 -22.08 11.45
C GLU A 84 59.73 -21.81 10.35
N LEU A 85 59.35 -21.15 9.26
CA LEU A 85 60.28 -20.72 8.21
C LEU A 85 61.39 -19.82 8.77
N THR A 86 61.03 -18.80 9.54
CA THR A 86 62.01 -17.89 10.16
C THR A 86 62.94 -18.63 11.12
N SER A 87 62.41 -19.58 11.90
CA SER A 87 63.21 -20.42 12.79
C SER A 87 64.24 -21.23 12.00
N LEU A 88 63.81 -21.96 10.95
CA LEU A 88 64.70 -22.79 10.14
C LEU A 88 65.76 -21.99 9.39
N GLN A 89 65.43 -20.78 8.93
CA GLN A 89 66.36 -19.86 8.27
C GLN A 89 67.42 -19.27 9.20
N SER A 90 67.07 -19.07 10.48
CA SER A 90 67.98 -18.51 11.49
C SER A 90 68.96 -19.54 12.08
N GLN A 91 68.69 -20.83 11.91
CA GLN A 91 69.54 -21.90 12.44
C GLN A 91 70.81 -22.07 11.60
N THR A 92 71.94 -22.23 12.30
CA THR A 92 73.21 -22.62 11.69
C THR A 92 73.35 -24.14 11.76
N TYR A 93 73.51 -24.79 10.61
CA TYR A 93 73.67 -26.23 10.51
C TYR A 93 75.14 -26.57 10.29
N THR A 94 75.74 -27.32 11.20
CA THR A 94 77.11 -27.84 11.07
C THR A 94 77.16 -29.22 10.42
N ASP A 95 76.04 -29.96 10.48
CA ASP A 95 75.88 -31.28 9.86
C ASP A 95 75.17 -31.15 8.49
N PRO A 96 75.77 -31.64 7.38
CA PRO A 96 75.17 -31.62 6.05
C PRO A 96 73.81 -32.34 5.97
N TYR A 97 73.62 -33.40 6.76
CA TYR A 97 72.36 -34.15 6.74
C TYR A 97 71.22 -33.35 7.38
N ALA A 98 71.45 -32.74 8.54
CA ALA A 98 70.52 -31.79 9.16
C ALA A 98 70.17 -30.61 8.23
N GLN A 99 71.17 -30.07 7.52
CA GLN A 99 70.94 -28.99 6.55
C GLN A 99 70.00 -29.41 5.41
N SER A 100 70.20 -30.60 4.85
CA SER A 100 69.34 -31.12 3.78
C SER A 100 67.89 -31.29 4.24
N GLN A 101 67.67 -31.80 5.45
CA GLN A 101 66.33 -31.94 6.02
C GLN A 101 65.64 -30.58 6.23
N ALA A 102 66.38 -29.58 6.73
CA ALA A 102 65.86 -28.23 6.89
C ALA A 102 65.42 -27.62 5.55
N ILE A 103 66.21 -27.79 4.50
CA ILE A 103 65.86 -27.33 3.14
C ILE A 103 64.58 -28.02 2.63
N ALA A 104 64.47 -29.34 2.80
CA ALA A 104 63.28 -30.09 2.40
C ALA A 104 62.02 -29.63 3.16
N ARG A 105 62.16 -29.35 4.46
CA ARG A 105 61.08 -28.81 5.29
C ARG A 105 60.68 -27.40 4.85
N MET A 106 61.64 -26.52 4.59
CA MET A 106 61.38 -25.17 4.08
C MET A 106 60.60 -25.20 2.75
N GLN A 107 60.96 -26.11 1.83
CA GLN A 107 60.23 -26.25 0.57
C GLN A 107 58.76 -26.67 0.78
N THR A 108 58.53 -27.55 1.75
CA THR A 108 57.18 -27.95 2.16
C THR A 108 56.41 -26.76 2.74
N LEU A 109 57.04 -25.97 3.61
CA LEU A 109 56.44 -24.79 4.25
C LEU A 109 56.10 -23.69 3.22
N TYR A 110 56.94 -23.43 2.22
CA TYR A 110 56.60 -22.48 1.14
C TYR A 110 55.39 -22.94 0.32
N THR A 111 55.27 -24.25 0.09
CA THR A 111 54.10 -24.82 -0.60
C THR A 111 52.84 -24.67 0.26
N GLN A 112 52.94 -24.90 1.57
CA GLN A 112 51.84 -24.68 2.52
C GLN A 112 51.44 -23.21 2.60
N GLN A 113 52.41 -22.29 2.65
CA GLN A 113 52.18 -20.84 2.64
C GLN A 113 51.39 -20.42 1.40
N THR A 114 51.81 -20.90 0.22
CA THR A 114 51.10 -20.62 -1.04
C THR A 114 49.67 -21.15 -0.99
N SER A 115 49.47 -22.38 -0.52
CA SER A 115 48.13 -22.97 -0.35
C SER A 115 47.24 -22.16 0.60
N LEU A 116 47.78 -21.71 1.74
CA LEU A 116 47.06 -20.87 2.70
C LEU A 116 46.67 -19.52 2.13
N ASN A 117 47.56 -18.87 1.37
CA ASN A 117 47.26 -17.62 0.67
C ASN A 117 46.14 -17.80 -0.35
N THR A 118 46.15 -18.90 -1.12
CA THR A 118 45.05 -19.23 -2.02
C THR A 118 43.74 -19.45 -1.26
N LYS A 119 43.75 -20.15 -0.12
CA LYS A 119 42.55 -20.35 0.71
C LYS A 119 42.01 -19.02 1.24
N ILE A 120 42.87 -18.10 1.67
CA ILE A 120 42.47 -16.75 2.11
C ILE A 120 41.81 -15.97 0.96
N ALA A 121 42.41 -15.99 -0.23
CA ALA A 121 41.84 -15.34 -1.41
C ALA A 121 40.46 -15.92 -1.77
N ASN A 122 40.33 -17.25 -1.74
CA ASN A 122 39.06 -17.93 -2.01
C ASN A 122 37.99 -17.62 -0.97
N GLU A 123 38.35 -17.59 0.32
CA GLU A 123 37.45 -17.21 1.41
C GLU A 123 36.93 -15.78 1.22
N ASN A 124 37.81 -14.82 0.89
CA ASN A 124 37.42 -13.43 0.63
C ASN A 124 36.50 -13.30 -0.61
N SER A 125 36.80 -14.03 -1.68
CA SER A 125 35.99 -14.03 -2.91
C SER A 125 34.61 -14.64 -2.68
N SER A 126 34.56 -15.78 -1.96
CA SER A 126 33.32 -16.45 -1.57
C SER A 126 32.46 -15.56 -0.69
N TYR A 127 33.06 -14.95 0.35
CA TYR A 127 32.37 -14.01 1.24
C TYR A 127 31.79 -12.82 0.48
N THR A 128 32.58 -12.19 -0.39
CA THR A 128 32.14 -11.05 -1.21
C THR A 128 30.94 -11.43 -2.08
N SER A 129 30.99 -12.59 -2.73
CA SER A 129 29.91 -13.08 -3.59
C SER A 129 28.62 -13.33 -2.79
N GLN A 130 28.74 -13.96 -1.62
CA GLN A 130 27.61 -14.27 -0.75
C GLN A 130 26.98 -13.00 -0.15
N VAL A 131 27.81 -12.04 0.31
CA VAL A 131 27.33 -10.74 0.80
C VAL A 131 26.60 -9.97 -0.28
N ASN A 132 27.14 -9.89 -1.50
CA ASN A 132 26.49 -9.20 -2.60
C ASN A 132 25.13 -9.82 -2.97
N SER A 133 25.04 -11.16 -2.92
CA SER A 133 23.78 -11.88 -3.12
C SER A 133 22.76 -11.54 -2.02
N LEU A 134 23.17 -11.57 -0.74
CA LEU A 134 22.30 -11.21 0.37
C LEU A 134 21.86 -9.74 0.31
N ASP A 135 22.75 -8.82 -0.05
CA ASP A 135 22.42 -7.40 -0.19
C ASP A 135 21.41 -7.15 -1.31
N THR A 136 21.54 -7.88 -2.40
CA THR A 136 20.58 -7.86 -3.50
C THR A 136 19.20 -8.38 -3.03
N GLN A 137 19.16 -9.49 -2.31
CA GLN A 137 17.92 -10.04 -1.75
C GLN A 137 17.26 -9.10 -0.74
N ILE A 138 18.05 -8.49 0.15
CA ILE A 138 17.59 -7.49 1.13
C ILE A 138 17.01 -6.27 0.40
N LYS A 139 17.67 -5.79 -0.66
CA LYS A 139 17.17 -4.67 -1.47
C LYS A 139 15.82 -5.01 -2.12
N TYR A 140 15.68 -6.21 -2.68
CA TYR A 140 14.42 -6.67 -3.25
C TYR A 140 13.32 -6.81 -2.19
N ALA A 141 13.63 -7.39 -1.02
CA ALA A 141 12.68 -7.52 0.08
C ALA A 141 12.22 -6.15 0.59
N ASN A 142 13.12 -5.16 0.72
CA ASN A 142 12.76 -3.78 1.08
C ASN A 142 11.85 -3.13 0.02
N SER A 143 12.18 -3.27 -1.27
CA SER A 143 11.34 -2.75 -2.35
C SER A 143 9.94 -3.38 -2.33
N ASN A 144 9.86 -4.68 -2.04
CA ASN A 144 8.59 -5.38 -1.89
C ASN A 144 7.81 -4.84 -0.68
N LEU A 145 8.47 -4.64 0.46
CA LEU A 145 7.85 -4.06 1.65
C LEU A 145 7.28 -2.66 1.37
N ASP A 146 8.00 -1.81 0.65
CA ASP A 146 7.52 -0.49 0.25
C ASP A 146 6.31 -0.57 -0.68
N SER A 147 6.28 -1.55 -1.59
CA SER A 147 5.13 -1.82 -2.46
C SER A 147 3.90 -2.24 -1.66
N VAL A 148 4.07 -3.15 -0.68
CA VAL A 148 2.99 -3.62 0.20
C VAL A 148 2.45 -2.47 1.05
N LYS A 149 3.32 -1.62 1.61
CA LYS A 149 2.92 -0.41 2.35
C LYS A 149 2.14 0.58 1.48
N LYS A 150 2.52 0.74 0.22
CA LYS A 150 1.75 1.56 -0.74
C LYS A 150 0.39 0.95 -1.05
N GLN A 151 0.29 -0.37 -1.15
CA GLN A 151 -1.00 -1.05 -1.33
C GLN A 151 -1.91 -0.85 -0.12
N ASP A 152 -1.36 -0.95 1.10
CA ASP A 152 -2.10 -0.65 2.33
C ASP A 152 -2.59 0.81 2.34
N GLN A 153 -1.71 1.77 2.04
CA GLN A 153 -2.10 3.18 1.96
C GLN A 153 -3.18 3.44 0.91
N ASN A 154 -3.05 2.85 -0.29
CA ASN A 154 -4.06 2.96 -1.33
C ASN A 154 -5.40 2.34 -0.89
N LEU A 155 -5.37 1.27 -0.08
CA LEU A 155 -6.58 0.68 0.48
C LEU A 155 -7.23 1.65 1.48
N LEU A 156 -6.45 2.26 2.37
CA LEU A 156 -6.93 3.27 3.31
C LEU A 156 -7.52 4.49 2.60
N ASP A 157 -6.87 4.97 1.53
CA ASP A 157 -7.33 6.08 0.73
C ASP A 157 -8.66 5.74 0.02
N ASN A 158 -8.78 4.53 -0.53
CA ASN A 158 -10.03 4.06 -1.15
C ASN A 158 -11.17 3.88 -0.13
N VAL A 159 -10.90 3.31 1.05
CA VAL A 159 -11.88 3.25 2.16
C VAL A 159 -12.31 4.65 2.58
N ALA A 160 -11.38 5.60 2.59
CA ALA A 160 -11.65 6.99 2.89
C ALA A 160 -12.33 7.75 1.73
N THR A 161 -12.72 7.09 0.64
CA THR A 161 -13.51 7.72 -0.45
C THR A 161 -14.90 7.11 -0.54
N VAL A 162 -15.91 7.96 -0.66
CA VAL A 162 -17.31 7.59 -0.84
C VAL A 162 -17.66 7.78 -2.31
N ASN A 163 -18.08 6.69 -2.96
CA ASN A 163 -18.62 6.69 -4.31
C ASN A 163 -20.14 6.66 -4.26
N GLY A 164 -20.77 7.54 -5.03
CA GLY A 164 -22.22 7.57 -5.13
C GLY A 164 -22.73 8.14 -6.46
N THR A 165 -24.00 7.91 -6.70
CA THR A 165 -24.74 8.50 -7.83
C THR A 165 -25.88 9.34 -7.30
N ILE A 166 -25.97 10.58 -7.79
CA ILE A 166 -27.11 11.46 -7.57
C ILE A 166 -27.99 11.36 -8.81
N SER A 167 -29.21 10.88 -8.62
CA SER A 167 -30.26 10.97 -9.62
C SER A 167 -31.25 12.04 -9.18
N ILE A 168 -31.47 13.03 -10.05
CA ILE A 168 -32.49 14.05 -9.86
C ILE A 168 -33.67 13.64 -10.72
N SER A 169 -34.75 13.17 -10.10
CA SER A 169 -35.98 12.88 -10.83
C SER A 169 -36.65 14.19 -11.21
N TRP A 170 -36.74 14.48 -12.51
CA TRP A 170 -37.50 15.63 -13.00
C TRP A 170 -38.99 15.35 -12.77
N ILE A 171 -39.54 15.91 -11.70
CA ILE A 171 -40.95 15.82 -11.38
C ILE A 171 -41.65 16.96 -12.11
N SER A 172 -42.58 16.62 -13.03
CA SER A 172 -43.46 17.56 -13.71
C SER A 172 -44.09 18.53 -12.69
N LEU A 173 -44.20 19.82 -13.03
CA LEU A 173 -44.79 20.88 -12.19
C LEU A 173 -46.14 20.45 -11.55
N TRP A 174 -46.90 19.58 -12.22
CA TRP A 174 -48.14 19.00 -11.73
C TRP A 174 -48.01 18.20 -10.42
N ASN A 175 -46.95 17.41 -10.28
CA ASN A 175 -46.70 16.62 -9.08
C ASN A 175 -46.15 17.50 -7.93
N MET A 176 -45.50 18.63 -8.25
CA MET A 176 -45.05 19.61 -7.27
C MET A 176 -46.25 20.33 -6.62
N VAL A 177 -47.26 20.68 -7.43
CA VAL A 177 -48.55 21.19 -6.94
C VAL A 177 -49.22 20.15 -6.06
N GLN A 178 -49.27 18.87 -6.45
CA GLN A 178 -49.91 17.83 -5.64
C GLN A 178 -49.19 17.52 -4.31
N ALA A 179 -47.87 17.75 -4.24
CA ALA A 179 -47.08 17.57 -3.02
C ALA A 179 -47.21 18.71 -1.99
N TYR A 180 -47.46 19.94 -2.45
CA TYR A 180 -47.58 21.14 -1.62
C TYR A 180 -49.01 21.64 -1.44
N VAL A 181 -49.94 21.20 -2.28
CA VAL A 181 -51.37 21.56 -2.23
C VAL A 181 -52.15 20.32 -1.79
N PRO A 182 -52.56 20.24 -0.51
CA PRO A 182 -53.40 19.16 -0.02
C PRO A 182 -54.67 19.03 -0.89
N GLY A 183 -55.10 17.81 -1.21
CA GLY A 183 -56.18 17.56 -2.19
C GLY A 183 -57.48 18.33 -1.96
N TYR A 184 -57.74 18.79 -0.73
CA TYR A 184 -58.88 19.63 -0.39
C TYR A 184 -58.81 21.07 -0.94
N TRP A 185 -57.63 21.60 -1.25
CA TRP A 185 -57.48 22.94 -1.83
C TRP A 185 -57.93 23.01 -3.28
N ILE A 186 -57.77 21.94 -4.06
CA ILE A 186 -58.30 21.86 -5.44
C ILE A 186 -59.84 21.91 -5.39
N ALA A 187 -60.45 21.15 -4.47
CA ALA A 187 -61.88 21.20 -4.23
C ALA A 187 -62.35 22.58 -3.72
N ALA A 188 -61.57 23.24 -2.86
CA ALA A 188 -61.86 24.57 -2.36
C ALA A 188 -61.81 25.63 -3.48
N LEU A 189 -60.82 25.58 -4.37
CA LEU A 189 -60.66 26.52 -5.48
C LEU A 189 -61.75 26.32 -6.55
N LEU A 190 -62.10 25.07 -6.86
CA LEU A 190 -63.25 24.74 -7.71
C LEU A 190 -64.57 25.15 -7.06
N GLY A 191 -64.73 24.97 -5.76
CA GLY A 191 -65.90 25.44 -5.01
C GLY A 191 -66.04 26.96 -5.01
N LEU A 192 -64.94 27.69 -4.88
CA LEU A 192 -64.90 29.16 -4.96
C LEU A 192 -65.25 29.65 -6.37
N LEU A 193 -64.72 29.01 -7.41
CA LEU A 193 -65.05 29.34 -8.79
C LEU A 193 -66.50 28.99 -9.14
N ALA A 194 -67.02 27.87 -8.65
CA ALA A 194 -68.41 27.47 -8.85
C ALA A 194 -69.39 28.42 -8.14
N THR A 195 -69.07 28.85 -6.92
CA THR A 195 -69.86 29.85 -6.19
C THR A 195 -69.80 31.22 -6.85
N ALA A 196 -68.62 31.65 -7.33
CA ALA A 196 -68.46 32.88 -8.10
C ALA A 196 -69.25 32.85 -9.43
N ALA A 197 -69.20 31.73 -10.18
CA ALA A 197 -69.96 31.54 -11.41
C ALA A 197 -71.47 31.51 -11.18
N TYR A 198 -71.93 30.84 -10.12
CA TYR A 198 -73.32 30.83 -9.70
C TYR A 198 -73.81 32.25 -9.35
N TRP A 199 -72.98 33.03 -8.65
CA TRP A 199 -73.31 34.42 -8.32
C TRP A 199 -73.31 35.35 -9.53
N TRP A 200 -72.39 35.15 -10.48
CA TRP A 200 -72.34 35.89 -11.74
C TRP A 200 -73.58 35.57 -12.61
N HIS A 201 -73.95 34.30 -12.70
CA HIS A 201 -75.16 33.88 -13.43
C HIS A 201 -76.44 34.43 -12.79
N ARG A 202 -76.50 34.49 -11.46
CA ARG A 202 -77.63 35.08 -10.73
C ARG A 202 -77.72 36.60 -10.87
N ARG A 203 -76.61 37.28 -11.14
CA ARG A 203 -76.59 38.73 -11.47
C ARG A 203 -76.93 39.02 -12.94
N GLY A 204 -76.85 38.05 -13.84
CA GLY A 204 -77.18 38.20 -15.27
C GLY A 204 -78.64 37.93 -15.64
N GLY A 205 -79.49 37.54 -14.68
CA GLY A 205 -80.83 37.04 -14.94
C GLY A 205 -81.98 38.01 -14.72
N LYS A 206 -81.93 39.24 -15.27
CA LYS A 206 -83.13 40.09 -15.51
C LYS A 206 -82.90 41.09 -16.65
N ALA A 207 -83.30 40.71 -17.87
CA ALA A 207 -83.81 41.62 -18.90
C ALA A 207 -84.70 40.81 -19.84
N PHE A 208 -85.93 40.59 -19.37
CA PHE A 208 -87.05 39.97 -20.05
C PHE A 208 -87.64 40.96 -21.08
N TRP A 209 -88.01 40.44 -22.25
CA TRP A 209 -88.68 41.11 -23.36
C TRP A 209 -89.94 41.91 -22.95
N MET A 210 -90.12 43.13 -23.49
CA MET A 210 -91.41 43.77 -23.82
C MET A 210 -91.14 44.77 -24.99
N VAL A 211 -91.60 44.56 -26.25
CA VAL A 211 -92.94 44.71 -26.87
C VAL A 211 -93.03 45.96 -27.77
N ASN A 212 -93.40 45.71 -29.04
CA ASN A 212 -93.99 46.56 -30.11
C ASN A 212 -93.20 47.78 -30.63
N ALA A 213 -93.17 48.09 -31.93
CA ALA A 213 -94.08 47.78 -33.05
C ALA A 213 -93.30 47.63 -34.37
#